data_AF-A0A166IIW5-F1
#
_entry.id   AF-A0A166IIW5-F1
#
_cell.length_a   1.000
_cell.length_b   1.000
_cell.length_c   1.000
_cell.angle_alpha   90.00
_cell.angle_beta   90.00
_cell.angle_gamma   90.00
#
_symmetry.space_group_name_H-M   'P 1'
#
loop_
_entity.id
_entity.type
_entity.pdbx_description
1 polymer ?
#
loop_
_entity_poly.entity_id
_entity_poly.type
_entity_poly.pdbx_seq_one_letter_code
_entity_poly.pdbx_strand_id
1 'polypeptide(L)'
;MAAERPVNFLSGSPLNRLSWMRDSAIYLDTLAASSKARWVVFQAGSPLTAYRSSKNTLVKFSTADVRPFIGEAPLFGQGQVQGERSVEKVSVLESARFFGARVVFLGVQESGPNDFGKIEDAEAAANALNGDPYFSVDLSDEEQSAVDALVEKAQAAHEDAKVAFAEPRSAIRGMSSEDAAAFAVGRSMLDWNSRNRFCSACGQPTHSLWGGWKLACSSLVPWANNGDRKPCPTSKGLHNVNHPRTDAAIIVAITSDANDKILLGHNKKFPGNFYSTLAGFLEPGESFEDCVKREILEEAGVHVYNVRYHSAQPWPYPSSIMVGFVATADVNEPIRTDLDNELADARWYTREQVLSVLNHADGTNISRREYKRIDDNINGQSNVVNKNGPPPTEGAGAQAASTQEASAASAGPDPEKADEPLFRVPPLTTIAGVLISDWAHGRFPASPNANL
;
A
#
# COMPACT_ATOMS: atom_id res chain seq x y z
N MET A 1 21.22 -16.12 20.66
CA MET A 1 20.67 -14.80 20.29
C MET A 1 19.25 -15.04 19.81
N ALA A 2 18.25 -14.39 20.40
CA ALA A 2 16.89 -14.50 19.88
C ALA A 2 16.89 -14.00 18.43
N ALA A 3 16.35 -14.78 17.49
CA ALA A 3 16.25 -14.34 16.11
C ALA A 3 15.37 -13.08 16.06
N GLU A 4 15.91 -11.97 15.56
CA GLU A 4 15.11 -10.77 15.30
C GLU A 4 14.05 -11.10 14.25
N ARG A 5 12.82 -10.57 14.46
CA ARG A 5 11.72 -10.78 13.53
C ARG A 5 12.04 -10.13 12.17
N PRO A 6 11.58 -10.71 11.05
CA PRO A 6 11.88 -10.17 9.73
C PRO A 6 11.26 -8.77 9.53
N VAL A 7 12.07 -7.84 9.02
CA VAL A 7 11.59 -6.55 8.53
C VAL A 7 11.15 -6.73 7.08
N ASN A 8 9.84 -6.62 6.83
CA ASN A 8 9.29 -6.82 5.49
C ASN A 8 9.64 -5.65 4.54
N PHE A 9 9.71 -5.91 3.22
CA PHE A 9 10.23 -5.01 2.18
C PHE A 9 9.62 -3.59 2.10
N LEU A 10 8.37 -3.39 2.54
CA LEU A 10 7.68 -2.09 2.57
C LEU A 10 7.72 -1.43 3.96
N SER A 11 8.48 -2.03 4.88
CA SER A 11 8.71 -1.58 6.25
C SER A 11 10.15 -1.09 6.41
N GLY A 12 10.52 -0.64 7.62
CA GLY A 12 11.90 -0.26 7.90
C GLY A 12 12.34 1.02 7.19
N SER A 13 11.43 1.99 7.06
CA SER A 13 11.73 3.28 6.44
C SER A 13 12.98 3.92 7.08
N PRO A 14 13.97 4.35 6.27
CA PRO A 14 15.12 5.09 6.79
C PRO A 14 14.75 6.54 7.16
N LEU A 15 13.50 6.96 6.88
CA LEU A 15 13.05 8.31 7.15
C LEU A 15 12.61 8.43 8.62
N ASN A 16 13.31 9.27 9.38
CA ASN A 16 12.79 9.75 10.65
C ASN A 16 11.57 10.64 10.37
N ARG A 17 10.41 10.23 10.86
CA ARG A 17 9.12 10.87 10.57
C ARG A 17 8.96 12.25 11.21
N LEU A 18 9.74 12.54 12.26
CA LEU A 18 9.78 13.83 12.97
C LEU A 18 8.39 14.35 13.31
N SER A 19 7.53 13.45 13.79
CA SER A 19 6.09 13.72 13.87
C SER A 19 5.69 14.86 14.81
N TRP A 20 6.53 15.15 15.81
CA TRP A 20 6.32 16.22 16.78
C TRP A 20 6.61 17.63 16.22
N MET A 21 7.17 17.74 15.01
CA MET A 21 7.49 19.04 14.37
C MET A 21 6.50 19.43 13.27
N ARG A 22 5.51 18.57 12.97
CA ARG A 22 4.66 18.73 11.78
C ARG A 22 3.70 19.91 11.88
N ASP A 23 3.31 20.29 13.09
CA ASP A 23 2.47 21.46 13.37
C ASP A 23 3.20 22.80 13.15
N SER A 24 4.53 22.79 13.06
CA SER A 24 5.34 23.97 12.76
C SER A 24 5.45 24.25 11.26
N ALA A 25 4.73 25.28 10.82
CA ALA A 25 4.76 25.73 9.43
C ALA A 25 6.16 26.23 9.01
N ILE A 26 6.83 26.94 9.91
CA ILE A 26 8.19 27.46 9.69
C ILE A 26 9.16 26.29 9.48
N TYR A 27 9.10 25.27 10.33
CA TYR A 27 9.95 24.09 10.21
C TYR A 27 9.77 23.41 8.85
N LEU A 28 8.52 23.15 8.45
CA LEU A 28 8.24 22.49 7.17
C LEU A 28 8.64 23.35 5.96
N ASP A 29 8.40 24.66 5.99
CA ASP A 29 8.81 25.59 4.93
C ASP A 29 10.34 25.64 4.80
N THR A 30 11.09 25.69 5.91
CA THR A 30 12.56 25.67 5.89
C THR A 30 13.10 24.36 5.32
N LEU A 31 12.53 23.22 5.72
CA LEU A 31 12.90 21.93 5.13
C LEU A 31 12.56 21.85 3.65
N ALA A 32 11.40 22.36 3.23
CA ALA A 32 10.99 22.40 1.83
C ALA A 32 11.87 23.35 1.00
N ALA A 33 12.36 24.45 1.56
CA ALA A 33 13.25 25.39 0.87
C ALA A 33 14.70 24.89 0.78
N SER A 34 15.08 23.88 1.55
CA SER A 34 16.43 23.31 1.55
C SER A 34 16.83 22.77 0.17
N SER A 35 18.08 23.01 -0.24
CA SER A 35 18.67 22.40 -1.44
C SER A 35 18.82 20.87 -1.33
N LYS A 36 18.72 20.34 -0.11
CA LYS A 36 18.70 18.90 0.17
C LYS A 36 17.33 18.26 0.06
N ALA A 37 16.26 19.05 -0.08
CA ALA A 37 14.91 18.51 -0.20
C ALA A 37 14.78 17.59 -1.42
N ARG A 38 14.14 16.44 -1.20
CA ARG A 38 13.85 15.42 -2.21
C ARG A 38 12.36 15.26 -2.35
N TRP A 39 11.86 15.56 -3.53
CA TRP A 39 10.44 15.43 -3.88
C TRP A 39 10.23 14.19 -4.73
N VAL A 40 9.39 13.28 -4.26
CA VAL A 40 8.92 12.13 -5.05
C VAL A 40 7.53 12.44 -5.58
N VAL A 41 7.32 12.23 -6.88
CA VAL A 41 6.06 12.63 -7.54
C VAL A 41 5.20 11.43 -7.86
N PHE A 42 3.89 11.61 -7.73
CA PHE A 42 2.88 10.60 -8.00
C PHE A 42 1.82 11.14 -8.96
N GLN A 43 1.21 10.25 -9.73
CA GLN A 43 0.02 10.53 -10.53
C GLN A 43 -0.97 9.37 -10.36
N ALA A 44 -2.16 9.67 -9.84
CA ALA A 44 -3.16 8.71 -9.37
C ALA A 44 -2.55 7.61 -8.48
N GLY A 45 -1.59 8.01 -7.64
CA GLY A 45 -0.79 7.14 -6.77
C GLY A 45 0.23 6.24 -7.49
N SER A 46 0.35 6.31 -8.82
CA SER A 46 1.48 5.72 -9.55
C SER A 46 2.74 6.57 -9.31
N PRO A 47 3.85 6.01 -8.83
CA PRO A 47 5.08 6.77 -8.62
C PRO A 47 5.81 7.00 -9.95
N LEU A 48 6.48 8.15 -10.09
CA LEU A 48 7.45 8.34 -11.17
C LEU A 48 8.72 7.56 -10.85
N THR A 49 9.10 6.66 -11.76
CA THR A 49 10.24 5.77 -11.57
C THR A 49 11.18 5.80 -12.76
N ALA A 50 12.47 5.56 -12.50
CA ALA A 50 13.49 5.35 -13.51
C ALA A 50 13.87 3.85 -13.53
N TYR A 51 13.57 3.18 -14.64
CA TYR A 51 13.80 1.75 -14.80
C TYR A 51 15.06 1.45 -15.61
N ARG A 52 16.00 0.69 -15.04
CA ARG A 52 17.27 0.27 -15.65
C ARG A 52 17.45 -1.23 -15.58
N SER A 53 17.25 -1.93 -16.70
CA SER A 53 17.33 -3.40 -16.85
C SER A 53 16.43 -4.20 -15.90
N SER A 54 16.75 -4.26 -14.61
CA SER A 54 15.99 -4.93 -13.54
C SER A 54 15.85 -4.10 -12.26
N LYS A 55 16.52 -2.95 -12.18
CA LYS A 55 16.42 -2.02 -11.05
C LYS A 55 15.38 -0.95 -11.34
N ASN A 56 14.64 -0.57 -10.31
CA ASN A 56 13.69 0.52 -10.37
C ASN A 56 13.95 1.49 -9.22
N THR A 57 14.02 2.79 -9.50
CA THR A 57 14.29 3.80 -8.47
C THR A 57 13.24 4.89 -8.52
N LEU A 58 12.85 5.43 -7.36
CA LEU A 58 12.03 6.63 -7.32
C LEU A 58 12.82 7.80 -7.87
N VAL A 59 12.23 8.54 -8.81
CA VAL A 59 12.82 9.79 -9.29
C VAL A 59 12.64 10.85 -8.20
N LYS A 60 13.73 11.54 -7.86
CA LYS A 60 13.79 12.55 -6.80
C LYS A 60 14.08 13.90 -7.41
N PHE A 61 13.24 14.87 -7.13
CA PHE A 61 13.34 16.23 -7.64
C PHE A 61 13.78 17.21 -6.55
N SER A 62 14.36 18.33 -6.96
CA SER A 62 14.57 19.48 -6.10
C SER A 62 13.29 20.29 -5.95
N THR A 63 13.23 21.16 -4.95
CA THR A 63 12.11 22.10 -4.76
C THR A 63 11.90 23.02 -5.96
N ALA A 64 12.98 23.39 -6.65
CA ALA A 64 12.90 24.23 -7.85
C ALA A 64 12.17 23.52 -8.99
N ASP A 65 12.36 22.20 -9.12
CA ASP A 65 11.75 21.41 -10.20
C ASP A 65 10.24 21.27 -10.01
N VAL A 66 9.78 21.09 -8.76
CA VAL A 66 8.35 20.92 -8.46
C VAL A 66 7.62 22.23 -8.13
N ARG A 67 8.34 23.36 -8.07
CA ARG A 67 7.79 24.68 -7.74
C ARG A 67 6.53 25.04 -8.54
N PRO A 68 6.43 24.75 -9.86
CA PRO A 68 5.23 25.06 -10.63
C PRO A 68 3.94 24.44 -10.08
N PHE A 69 4.04 23.27 -9.43
CA PHE A 69 2.89 22.52 -8.92
C PHE A 69 2.59 22.83 -7.45
N ILE A 70 3.63 23.00 -6.63
CA ILE A 70 3.46 23.19 -5.19
C ILE A 70 3.12 24.62 -4.79
N GLY A 71 3.20 25.57 -5.72
CA GLY A 71 2.83 26.97 -5.54
C GLY A 71 3.91 27.83 -4.88
N GLU A 72 3.53 29.07 -4.58
CA GLU A 72 4.40 30.07 -3.98
C GLU A 72 4.48 29.93 -2.45
N ALA A 73 5.49 30.58 -1.85
CA ALA A 73 5.61 30.62 -0.40
C ALA A 73 4.51 31.50 0.24
N PRO A 74 4.03 31.16 1.46
CA PRO A 74 4.40 29.99 2.25
C PRO A 74 3.82 28.68 1.68
N LEU A 75 4.57 27.58 1.74
CA LEU A 75 4.09 26.27 1.28
C LEU A 75 3.20 25.61 2.35
N PHE A 76 3.50 25.88 3.62
CA PHE A 76 2.74 25.43 4.79
C PHE A 76 2.38 26.62 5.71
N GLY A 77 1.26 26.50 6.41
CA GLY A 77 0.73 27.59 7.23
C GLY A 77 0.14 28.72 6.38
N GLN A 78 -0.50 28.38 5.26
CA GLN A 78 -1.13 29.31 4.33
C GLN A 78 -2.34 30.02 4.94
N GLY A 79 -2.49 31.31 4.64
CA GLY A 79 -3.60 32.16 5.06
C GLY A 79 -4.86 32.04 4.20
N GLN A 80 -5.72 33.04 4.28
CA GLN A 80 -6.99 33.06 3.53
C GLN A 80 -6.75 33.24 2.03
N VAL A 81 -5.72 34.00 1.66
CA VAL A 81 -5.35 34.25 0.27
C VAL A 81 -3.96 33.68 -0.04
N GLN A 82 -3.72 33.34 -1.30
CA GLN A 82 -2.43 32.83 -1.75
C GLN A 82 -1.31 33.84 -1.46
N GLY A 83 -0.17 33.35 -0.94
CA GLY A 83 0.97 34.18 -0.55
C GLY A 83 0.90 34.73 0.88
N GLU A 84 -0.26 34.62 1.55
CA GLU A 84 -0.42 35.01 2.94
C GLU A 84 0.00 33.90 3.90
N ARG A 85 0.62 34.25 5.03
CA ARG A 85 0.84 33.35 6.16
C ARG A 85 -0.32 33.45 7.15
N SER A 86 -0.84 32.30 7.56
CA SER A 86 -1.90 32.19 8.57
C SER A 86 -1.47 32.70 9.95
N VAL A 87 -2.48 33.03 10.76
CA VAL A 87 -2.31 33.43 12.15
C VAL A 87 -1.80 32.26 12.99
N GLU A 88 -0.76 32.51 13.79
CA GLU A 88 -0.20 31.52 14.71
C GLU A 88 -1.23 31.08 15.77
N LYS A 89 -1.07 29.84 16.26
CA LYS A 89 -1.81 29.26 17.41
C LYS A 89 -3.30 28.96 17.20
N VAL A 90 -3.79 28.97 15.95
CA VAL A 90 -5.11 28.41 15.61
C VAL A 90 -4.92 26.97 15.17
N SER A 91 -5.46 26.01 15.93
CA SER A 91 -5.20 24.57 15.71
C SER A 91 -5.62 24.04 14.33
N VAL A 92 -6.66 24.63 13.74
CA VAL A 92 -7.13 24.30 12.39
C VAL A 92 -6.34 24.99 11.27
N LEU A 93 -5.32 25.77 11.62
CA LEU A 93 -4.39 26.45 10.71
C LEU A 93 -2.93 25.96 10.87
N GLU A 94 -2.65 25.04 11.81
CA GLU A 94 -1.32 24.47 12.04
C GLU A 94 -0.76 23.82 10.76
N SER A 95 0.29 24.43 10.20
CA SER A 95 0.88 24.02 8.92
C SER A 95 -0.16 23.83 7.81
N ALA A 96 -1.20 24.67 7.79
CA ALA A 96 -2.29 24.53 6.83
C ALA A 96 -1.83 24.71 5.39
N ARG A 97 -2.41 23.91 4.50
CA ARG A 97 -2.22 23.99 3.06
C ARG A 97 -3.59 24.01 2.36
N PHE A 98 -3.88 25.11 1.71
CA PHE A 98 -5.10 25.40 0.96
C PHE A 98 -4.86 25.45 -0.56
N PHE A 99 -3.65 25.81 -0.99
CA PHE A 99 -3.32 26.12 -2.38
C PHE A 99 -2.22 25.22 -2.95
N GLY A 100 -2.29 25.00 -4.26
CA GLY A 100 -1.36 24.15 -5.03
C GLY A 100 -1.62 22.66 -4.88
N ALA A 101 -0.75 21.85 -5.48
CA ALA A 101 -0.82 20.40 -5.44
C ALA A 101 -0.80 19.86 -3.99
N ARG A 102 -1.33 18.64 -3.79
CA ARG A 102 -1.28 17.97 -2.48
C ARG A 102 0.15 17.57 -2.17
N VAL A 103 0.62 17.95 -0.98
CA VAL A 103 1.98 17.68 -0.52
C VAL A 103 1.93 16.93 0.81
N VAL A 104 2.78 15.93 0.95
CA VAL A 104 3.00 15.22 2.22
C VAL A 104 4.49 15.25 2.57
N PHE A 105 4.82 15.70 3.77
CA PHE A 105 6.14 15.54 4.37
C PHE A 105 6.32 14.09 4.83
N LEU A 106 7.28 13.37 4.24
CA LEU A 106 7.50 11.95 4.53
C LEU A 106 8.39 11.74 5.75
N GLY A 107 9.32 12.67 5.98
CA GLY A 107 10.33 12.60 7.03
C GLY A 107 11.69 13.04 6.51
N VAL A 108 12.73 12.71 7.26
CA VAL A 108 14.13 13.05 6.95
C VAL A 108 14.96 11.80 6.92
N GLN A 109 15.74 11.62 5.85
CA GLN A 109 16.81 10.63 5.83
C GLN A 109 18.01 11.22 6.55
N GLU A 110 18.20 10.84 7.82
CA GLU A 110 19.26 11.38 8.67
C GLU A 110 20.63 10.85 8.24
N SER A 111 21.60 11.74 8.03
CA SER A 111 22.98 11.39 7.64
C SER A 111 23.96 11.35 8.82
N GLY A 112 23.44 11.52 10.03
CA GLY A 112 24.21 11.49 11.27
C GLY A 112 23.30 11.80 12.47
N PRO A 113 23.86 11.83 13.69
CA PRO A 113 23.09 12.20 14.87
C PRO A 113 22.57 13.63 14.73
N ASN A 114 21.29 13.82 15.04
CA ASN A 114 20.66 15.12 15.17
C ASN A 114 20.50 15.44 16.66
N ASP A 115 21.02 16.58 17.10
CA ASP A 115 20.78 17.08 18.45
C ASP A 115 19.46 17.87 18.48
N PHE A 116 18.37 17.16 18.71
CA PHE A 116 17.06 17.76 18.95
C PHE A 116 16.94 18.31 20.38
N GLY A 117 18.02 18.85 20.98
CA GLY A 117 18.01 19.52 22.28
C GLY A 117 16.96 20.62 22.38
N LYS A 118 17.04 21.52 23.38
CA LYS A 118 16.07 22.63 23.47
C LYS A 118 16.26 23.65 22.34
N ILE A 119 15.80 23.30 21.14
CA ILE A 119 15.69 24.23 20.03
C ILE A 119 14.31 24.85 20.15
N GLU A 120 14.27 26.05 20.74
CA GLU A 120 13.03 26.82 20.95
C GLU A 120 12.55 27.49 19.65
N ASP A 121 13.38 27.49 18.60
CA ASP A 121 13.13 28.13 17.31
C ASP A 121 13.03 27.11 16.17
N ALA A 122 11.91 27.12 15.45
CA ALA A 122 11.61 26.15 14.40
C ALA A 122 12.56 26.23 13.19
N GLU A 123 13.04 27.43 12.85
CA GLU A 123 13.96 27.63 11.73
C GLU A 123 15.36 27.12 12.09
N ALA A 124 15.85 27.44 13.28
CA ALA A 124 17.08 26.88 13.82
C ALA A 124 17.02 25.35 13.90
N ALA A 125 15.87 24.78 14.27
CA ALA A 125 15.69 23.32 14.32
C ALA A 125 15.78 22.69 12.94
N ALA A 126 15.20 23.32 11.93
CA ALA A 126 15.28 22.87 10.55
C ALA A 126 16.72 23.01 9.99
N ASN A 127 17.42 24.10 10.32
CA ASN A 127 18.79 24.35 9.85
C ASN A 127 19.84 23.47 10.54
N ALA A 128 19.60 23.07 11.79
CA ALA A 128 20.48 22.17 12.54
C ALA A 128 20.36 20.70 12.08
N LEU A 129 19.33 20.37 11.31
CA LEU A 129 19.05 19.01 10.86
C LEU A 129 20.11 18.52 9.86
N ASN A 130 20.78 17.44 10.21
CA ASN A 130 21.71 16.70 9.38
C ASN A 130 20.98 15.56 8.64
N GLY A 131 20.39 15.88 7.49
CA GLY A 131 19.77 14.89 6.61
C GLY A 131 19.11 15.49 5.38
N ASP A 132 18.56 14.63 4.55
CA ASP A 132 17.79 15.01 3.35
C ASP A 132 16.29 14.93 3.69
N PRO A 133 15.54 16.04 3.67
CA PRO A 133 14.09 16.01 3.89
C PRO A 133 13.37 15.47 2.65
N TYR A 134 12.42 14.56 2.87
CA TYR A 134 11.63 13.94 1.82
C TYR A 134 10.19 14.45 1.86
N PHE A 135 9.68 14.82 0.68
CA PHE A 135 8.30 15.19 0.44
C PHE A 135 7.74 14.37 -0.71
N SER A 136 6.43 14.19 -0.73
CA SER A 136 5.71 13.67 -1.89
C SER A 136 4.68 14.66 -2.39
N VAL A 137 4.45 14.68 -3.69
CA VAL A 137 3.44 15.53 -4.34
C VAL A 137 2.60 14.71 -5.31
N ASP A 138 1.29 14.96 -5.29
CA ASP A 138 0.34 14.36 -6.23
C ASP A 138 0.04 15.32 -7.37
N LEU A 139 0.37 14.90 -8.59
CA LEU A 139 0.21 15.65 -9.84
C LEU A 139 -1.07 15.26 -10.60
N SER A 140 -1.98 14.49 -9.99
CA SER A 140 -3.21 14.00 -10.65
C SER A 140 -4.13 15.10 -11.15
N ASP A 141 -4.18 16.23 -10.45
CA ASP A 141 -5.06 17.36 -10.75
C ASP A 141 -4.31 18.45 -11.57
N GLU A 142 -3.05 18.23 -11.95
CA GLU A 142 -2.20 19.19 -12.65
C GLU A 142 -2.33 19.09 -14.18
N GLU A 143 -1.94 20.15 -14.89
CA GLU A 143 -1.99 20.19 -16.34
C GLU A 143 -0.95 19.23 -16.96
N GLN A 144 -1.40 18.39 -17.91
CA GLN A 144 -0.59 17.29 -18.42
C GLN A 144 0.69 17.76 -19.13
N SER A 145 0.67 18.88 -19.87
CA SER A 145 1.88 19.39 -20.53
C SER A 145 2.96 19.83 -19.53
N ALA A 146 2.57 20.38 -18.37
CA ALA A 146 3.49 20.69 -17.29
C ALA A 146 4.09 19.42 -16.66
N VAL A 147 3.27 18.38 -16.48
CA VAL A 147 3.74 17.06 -16.00
C VAL A 147 4.70 16.43 -17.00
N ASP A 148 4.39 16.46 -18.29
CA ASP A 148 5.22 15.93 -19.36
C ASP A 148 6.59 16.63 -19.40
N ALA A 149 6.62 17.96 -19.26
CA ALA A 149 7.87 18.72 -19.19
C ALA A 149 8.75 18.31 -17.98
N LEU A 150 8.13 17.99 -16.83
CA LEU A 150 8.85 17.46 -15.66
C LEU A 150 9.42 16.06 -15.94
N VAL A 151 8.64 15.20 -16.61
CA VAL A 151 9.06 13.84 -16.99
C VAL A 151 10.19 13.88 -18.01
N GLU A 152 10.13 14.76 -19.02
CA GLU A 152 11.21 14.96 -20.01
C GLU A 152 12.50 15.41 -19.34
N LYS A 153 12.41 16.36 -18.39
CA LYS A 153 13.56 16.79 -17.59
C LYS A 153 14.17 15.63 -16.78
N ALA A 154 13.32 14.81 -16.16
CA ALA A 154 13.79 13.62 -15.45
C ALA A 154 14.42 12.59 -16.41
N GLN A 155 13.83 12.38 -17.59
CA GLN A 155 14.37 11.48 -18.61
C GLN A 155 15.76 11.93 -19.08
N ALA A 156 15.99 13.24 -19.23
CA ALA A 156 17.31 13.79 -19.55
C ALA A 156 18.34 13.60 -18.42
N ALA A 157 17.91 13.60 -17.15
CA ALA A 157 18.80 13.29 -16.02
C ALA A 157 19.08 11.79 -15.85
N HIS A 158 18.30 10.94 -16.51
CA HIS A 158 18.36 9.48 -16.43
C HIS A 158 18.42 8.85 -17.84
N GLU A 159 19.38 9.28 -18.66
CA GLU A 159 19.49 8.90 -20.10
C GLU A 159 19.54 7.39 -20.35
N ASP A 160 20.07 6.62 -19.40
CA ASP A 160 20.21 5.15 -19.45
C ASP A 160 18.99 4.40 -18.88
N ALA A 161 17.94 5.11 -18.46
CA ALA A 161 16.75 4.55 -17.86
C ALA A 161 15.50 4.91 -18.66
N LYS A 162 14.44 4.10 -18.52
CA LYS A 162 13.09 4.51 -18.92
C LYS A 162 12.42 5.21 -17.74
N VAL A 163 12.14 6.50 -17.88
CA VAL A 163 11.39 7.28 -16.88
C VAL A 163 9.91 7.28 -17.21
N ALA A 164 9.07 6.82 -16.27
CA ALA A 164 7.62 6.84 -16.43
C ALA A 164 6.90 6.66 -15.09
N PHE A 165 5.64 7.11 -15.04
CA PHE A 165 4.71 6.69 -13.99
C PHE A 165 4.42 5.20 -14.17
N ALA A 166 4.68 4.42 -13.13
CA ALA A 166 4.58 2.97 -13.18
C ALA A 166 3.40 2.45 -12.35
N GLU A 167 2.76 1.36 -12.79
CA GLU A 167 1.74 0.70 -11.98
C GLU A 167 2.36 0.31 -10.62
N PRO A 168 1.76 0.72 -9.49
CA PRO A 168 2.28 0.55 -8.14
C PRO A 168 2.91 -0.81 -7.79
N ARG A 169 2.23 -1.94 -8.05
CA ARG A 169 2.76 -3.28 -7.73
C ARG A 169 3.95 -3.67 -8.60
N SER A 170 3.93 -3.26 -9.86
CA SER A 170 5.05 -3.44 -10.78
C SER A 170 6.22 -2.51 -10.44
N ALA A 171 5.94 -1.32 -9.91
CA ALA A 171 6.93 -0.30 -9.60
C ALA A 171 7.86 -0.74 -8.47
N ILE A 172 7.33 -1.39 -7.45
CA ILE A 172 8.15 -1.86 -6.32
C ILE A 172 9.12 -3.00 -6.68
N ARG A 173 8.95 -3.63 -7.85
CA ARG A 173 9.88 -4.66 -8.34
C ARG A 173 11.22 -4.02 -8.68
N GLY A 174 12.26 -4.41 -7.95
CA GLY A 174 13.62 -3.91 -8.16
C GLY A 174 13.91 -2.58 -7.47
N MET A 175 12.99 -2.08 -6.63
CA MET A 175 13.27 -0.97 -5.69
C MET A 175 14.18 -1.43 -4.55
N SER A 176 14.98 -0.50 -4.02
CA SER A 176 15.60 -0.70 -2.70
C SER A 176 14.52 -0.64 -1.62
N SER A 177 14.79 -1.23 -0.45
CA SER A 177 13.88 -1.14 0.69
C SER A 177 13.61 0.31 1.12
N GLU A 178 14.60 1.20 0.92
CA GLU A 178 14.52 2.62 1.24
C GLU A 178 13.49 3.34 0.35
N ASP A 179 13.61 3.18 -0.97
CA ASP A 179 12.67 3.72 -1.94
C ASP A 179 11.29 3.08 -1.77
N ALA A 180 11.22 1.77 -1.51
CA ALA A 180 9.97 1.06 -1.29
C ALA A 180 9.22 1.56 -0.03
N ALA A 181 9.94 1.88 1.04
CA ALA A 181 9.36 2.46 2.25
C ALA A 181 8.90 3.91 2.05
N ALA A 182 9.67 4.73 1.33
CA ALA A 182 9.25 6.08 0.96
C ALA A 182 8.01 6.06 0.05
N PHE A 183 7.98 5.14 -0.92
CA PHE A 183 6.83 4.86 -1.77
C PHE A 183 5.60 4.48 -0.94
N ALA A 184 5.74 3.56 0.01
CA ALA A 184 4.61 3.08 0.81
C ALA A 184 3.95 4.21 1.60
N VAL A 185 4.73 5.07 2.25
CA VAL A 185 4.19 6.23 3.00
C VAL A 185 3.63 7.28 2.04
N GLY A 186 4.38 7.65 0.99
CA GLY A 186 3.95 8.67 0.03
C GLY A 186 2.65 8.30 -0.67
N ARG A 187 2.54 7.08 -1.20
CA ARG A 187 1.33 6.59 -1.86
C ARG A 187 0.14 6.58 -0.90
N SER A 188 0.28 5.99 0.30
CA SER A 188 -0.81 5.88 1.26
C SER A 188 -1.33 7.25 1.70
N MET A 189 -0.41 8.18 1.96
CA MET A 189 -0.76 9.51 2.45
C MET A 189 -1.35 10.41 1.37
N LEU A 190 -0.82 10.38 0.14
CA LEU A 190 -1.38 11.13 -0.97
C LEU A 190 -2.76 10.60 -1.37
N ASP A 191 -2.93 9.27 -1.39
CA ASP A 191 -4.23 8.64 -1.61
C ASP A 191 -5.25 9.02 -0.52
N TRP A 192 -4.85 9.05 0.76
CA TRP A 192 -5.73 9.53 1.82
C TRP A 192 -6.12 11.00 1.65
N ASN A 193 -5.16 11.89 1.36
CA ASN A 193 -5.43 13.31 1.11
C ASN A 193 -6.28 13.53 -0.15
N SER A 194 -6.18 12.68 -1.17
CA SER A 194 -6.91 12.82 -2.43
C SER A 194 -8.36 12.32 -2.34
N ARG A 195 -8.61 11.27 -1.55
CA ARG A 195 -9.95 10.67 -1.36
C ARG A 195 -10.79 11.37 -0.29
N ASN A 196 -10.16 11.99 0.71
CA ASN A 196 -10.86 12.61 1.85
C ASN A 196 -11.03 14.14 1.66
N ARG A 197 -11.60 14.56 0.51
CA ARG A 197 -11.79 15.99 0.15
C ARG A 197 -12.92 16.69 0.92
N PHE A 198 -13.77 15.92 1.60
CA PHE A 198 -14.90 16.41 2.38
C PHE A 198 -14.90 15.78 3.77
N CYS A 199 -15.31 16.56 4.76
CA CYS A 199 -15.40 16.16 6.14
C CYS A 199 -16.56 15.17 6.32
N SER A 200 -16.26 13.91 6.67
CA SER A 200 -17.28 12.88 6.87
C SER A 200 -18.28 13.20 7.99
N ALA A 201 -17.96 14.14 8.89
CA ALA A 201 -18.87 14.55 9.97
C ALA A 201 -19.92 15.60 9.55
N CYS A 202 -19.67 16.41 8.51
CA CYS A 202 -20.59 17.49 8.14
C CYS A 202 -20.70 17.79 6.63
N GLY A 203 -19.92 17.11 5.78
CA GLY A 203 -19.93 17.26 4.32
C GLY A 203 -19.21 18.50 3.77
N GLN A 204 -18.65 19.37 4.61
CA GLN A 204 -17.89 20.53 4.12
C GLN A 204 -16.50 20.13 3.60
N PRO A 205 -15.90 20.91 2.69
CA PRO A 205 -14.53 20.66 2.23
C PRO A 205 -13.52 20.53 3.38
N THR A 206 -12.45 19.79 3.13
CA THR A 206 -11.30 19.67 4.03
C THR A 206 -10.07 20.31 3.42
N HIS A 207 -9.15 20.71 4.29
CA HIS A 207 -7.81 21.15 3.91
C HIS A 207 -6.75 20.40 4.70
N SER A 208 -5.54 20.35 4.16
CA SER A 208 -4.44 19.61 4.74
C SER A 208 -3.73 20.41 5.82
N LEU A 209 -3.34 19.73 6.90
CA LEU A 209 -2.55 20.23 8.02
C LEU A 209 -1.33 19.33 8.20
N TRP A 210 -0.39 19.80 9.01
CA TRP A 210 0.72 18.99 9.52
C TRP A 210 1.55 18.30 8.43
N GLY A 211 1.80 19.02 7.33
CA GLY A 211 2.51 18.48 6.18
C GLY A 211 1.84 17.25 5.59
N GLY A 212 0.51 17.22 5.48
CA GLY A 212 -0.22 16.09 4.90
C GLY A 212 -0.75 15.07 5.90
N TRP A 213 -0.45 15.19 7.20
CA TRP A 213 -0.74 14.17 8.21
C TRP A 213 -2.02 14.39 9.02
N LYS A 214 -2.75 15.46 8.72
CA LYS A 214 -4.03 15.74 9.34
C LYS A 214 -4.90 16.49 8.34
N LEU A 215 -6.21 16.27 8.39
CA LEU A 215 -7.19 17.05 7.64
C LEU A 215 -8.02 17.86 8.62
N ALA A 216 -8.37 19.09 8.27
CA ALA A 216 -9.31 19.90 9.03
C ALA A 216 -10.50 20.30 8.16
N CYS A 217 -11.65 20.47 8.81
CA CYS A 217 -12.86 20.92 8.13
C CYS A 217 -12.73 22.42 7.83
N SER A 218 -12.94 22.83 6.58
CA SER A 218 -12.86 24.23 6.18
C SER A 218 -13.96 25.09 6.81
N SER A 219 -15.02 24.50 7.37
CA SER A 219 -16.02 25.23 8.16
C SER A 219 -15.46 25.75 9.50
N LEU A 220 -14.26 25.33 9.91
CA LEU A 220 -13.67 25.67 11.20
C LEU A 220 -12.64 26.80 11.11
N VAL A 221 -12.24 27.21 9.91
CA VAL A 221 -11.28 28.30 9.75
C VAL A 221 -11.90 29.64 10.20
N PRO A 222 -11.10 30.61 10.71
CA PRO A 222 -11.63 31.86 11.23
C PRO A 222 -12.44 32.70 10.22
N TRP A 223 -12.14 32.53 8.92
CA TRP A 223 -12.80 33.23 7.82
C TRP A 223 -13.92 32.41 7.14
N ALA A 224 -14.34 31.28 7.74
CA ALA A 224 -15.42 30.48 7.20
C ALA A 224 -16.77 31.22 7.30
N ASN A 225 -17.48 31.34 6.17
CA ASN A 225 -18.88 31.76 6.19
C ASN A 225 -19.79 30.54 6.40
N ASN A 226 -20.18 30.32 7.65
CA ASN A 226 -21.00 29.17 8.04
C ASN A 226 -22.52 29.44 8.01
N GLY A 227 -22.97 30.70 7.86
CA GLY A 227 -24.38 31.06 8.01
C GLY A 227 -24.99 30.49 9.31
N ASP A 228 -26.18 29.91 9.21
CA ASP A 228 -26.89 29.27 10.34
C ASP A 228 -26.50 27.80 10.58
N ARG A 229 -25.41 27.31 9.97
CA ARG A 229 -25.00 25.90 10.12
C ARG A 229 -24.56 25.62 11.55
N LYS A 230 -24.92 24.43 12.05
CA LYS A 230 -24.38 23.93 13.31
C LYS A 230 -22.85 23.78 13.19
N PRO A 231 -22.09 24.02 14.27
CA PRO A 231 -20.65 23.76 14.28
C PRO A 231 -20.35 22.32 13.86
N CYS A 232 -19.32 22.12 13.04
CA CYS A 232 -18.92 20.78 12.64
C CYS A 232 -18.66 19.92 13.89
N PRO A 233 -19.11 18.64 13.93
CA PRO A 233 -18.83 17.77 15.06
C PRO A 233 -17.34 17.60 15.37
N THR A 234 -16.46 17.80 14.37
CA THR A 234 -15.00 17.78 14.56
C THR A 234 -14.43 19.03 15.23
N SER A 235 -15.26 20.03 15.56
CA SER A 235 -14.84 21.27 16.22
C SER A 235 -14.31 21.09 17.64
N LYS A 236 -14.61 19.95 18.28
CA LYS A 236 -14.24 19.69 19.69
C LYS A 236 -13.77 18.26 19.85
N GLY A 237 -12.61 18.08 20.50
CA GLY A 237 -12.05 16.76 20.79
C GLY A 237 -11.26 16.16 19.62
N LEU A 238 -10.84 14.91 19.81
CA LEU A 238 -10.06 14.15 18.86
C LEU A 238 -10.99 13.26 18.03
N HIS A 239 -10.90 13.35 16.70
CA HIS A 239 -11.72 12.55 15.79
C HIS A 239 -10.83 11.81 14.79
N ASN A 240 -11.04 10.51 14.65
CA ASN A 240 -10.29 9.66 13.71
C ASN A 240 -10.39 10.15 12.26
N VAL A 241 -11.50 10.79 11.88
CA VAL A 241 -11.73 11.33 10.53
C VAL A 241 -10.74 12.43 10.13
N ASN A 242 -10.05 13.04 11.10
CA ASN A 242 -9.01 14.03 10.85
C ASN A 242 -7.63 13.39 10.64
N HIS A 243 -7.47 12.09 10.86
CA HIS A 243 -6.20 11.38 10.82
C HIS A 243 -6.17 10.29 9.73
N PRO A 244 -4.97 9.94 9.22
CA PRO A 244 -4.82 8.91 8.20
C PRO A 244 -5.37 7.57 8.69
N ARG A 245 -6.01 6.85 7.77
CA ARG A 245 -6.57 5.52 8.02
C ARG A 245 -5.55 4.46 7.63
N THR A 246 -5.38 3.46 8.50
CA THR A 246 -4.62 2.23 8.21
C THR A 246 -5.53 1.06 8.55
N ASP A 247 -6.05 0.38 7.52
CA ASP A 247 -6.93 -0.77 7.71
C ASP A 247 -6.10 -2.02 8.03
N ALA A 248 -6.38 -2.67 9.15
CA ALA A 248 -5.68 -3.88 9.55
C ALA A 248 -6.27 -5.10 8.84
N ALA A 249 -5.41 -5.92 8.25
CA ALA A 249 -5.77 -7.21 7.69
C ALA A 249 -4.82 -8.28 8.23
N ILE A 250 -5.35 -9.41 8.66
CA ILE A 250 -4.53 -10.56 9.02
C ILE A 250 -4.04 -11.24 7.74
N ILE A 251 -2.92 -11.94 7.83
CA ILE A 251 -2.48 -12.89 6.81
C ILE A 251 -1.80 -14.06 7.50
N VAL A 252 -2.24 -15.29 7.23
CA VAL A 252 -1.88 -16.42 8.09
C VAL A 252 -1.34 -17.61 7.32
N ALA A 253 -0.18 -18.11 7.75
CA ALA A 253 0.32 -19.42 7.36
C ALA A 253 -0.28 -20.48 8.27
N ILE A 254 -1.10 -21.36 7.69
CA ILE A 254 -1.80 -22.43 8.42
C ILE A 254 -1.00 -23.71 8.23
N THR A 255 -0.44 -24.26 9.31
CA THR A 255 0.40 -25.46 9.28
C THR A 255 -0.36 -26.66 9.84
N SER A 256 0.00 -27.86 9.40
CA SER A 256 -0.46 -29.09 10.05
C SER A 256 0.07 -29.20 11.48
N ASP A 257 -0.56 -30.04 12.30
CA ASP A 257 -0.06 -30.45 13.62
C ASP A 257 1.41 -30.93 13.58
N ALA A 258 1.74 -31.78 12.61
CA ALA A 258 3.08 -32.30 12.42
C ALA A 258 4.06 -31.26 11.83
N ASN A 259 3.57 -30.07 11.48
CA ASN A 259 4.31 -28.99 10.84
C ASN A 259 5.06 -29.43 9.57
N ASP A 260 4.50 -30.38 8.83
CA ASP A 260 5.03 -30.98 7.59
C ASP A 260 4.26 -30.52 6.33
N LYS A 261 3.07 -29.94 6.52
CA LYS A 261 2.23 -29.36 5.46
C LYS A 261 1.78 -27.95 5.78
N ILE A 262 1.49 -27.18 4.74
CA ILE A 262 0.91 -25.84 4.79
C ILE A 262 -0.35 -25.78 3.92
N LEU A 263 -1.42 -25.16 4.42
CA LEU A 263 -2.65 -24.92 3.65
C LEU A 263 -2.50 -23.60 2.89
N LEU A 264 -2.71 -23.64 1.57
CA LEU A 264 -2.69 -22.47 0.70
C LEU A 264 -3.98 -22.38 -0.11
N GLY A 265 -4.43 -21.15 -0.38
CA GLY A 265 -5.64 -20.85 -1.15
C GLY A 265 -5.33 -20.24 -2.52
N HIS A 266 -6.19 -20.53 -3.49
CA HIS A 266 -6.23 -19.91 -4.82
C HIS A 266 -7.49 -19.06 -4.92
N ASN A 267 -7.33 -17.73 -4.83
CA ASN A 267 -8.43 -16.79 -5.00
C ASN A 267 -8.89 -16.76 -6.47
N LYS A 268 -10.21 -16.66 -6.71
CA LYS A 268 -10.81 -16.60 -8.06
C LYS A 268 -10.23 -15.50 -8.96
N LYS A 269 -9.67 -14.44 -8.37
CA LYS A 269 -9.07 -13.30 -9.09
C LYS A 269 -7.61 -13.54 -9.49
N PHE A 270 -6.94 -14.58 -8.96
CA PHE A 270 -5.53 -14.84 -9.23
C PHE A 270 -5.30 -15.49 -10.60
N PRO A 271 -4.20 -15.15 -11.30
CA PRO A 271 -3.90 -15.72 -12.60
C PRO A 271 -3.23 -17.09 -12.49
N GLY A 272 -3.75 -18.06 -13.25
CA GLY A 272 -3.12 -19.37 -13.42
C GLY A 272 -2.99 -20.13 -12.09
N ASN A 273 -1.95 -20.96 -11.97
CA ASN A 273 -1.74 -21.85 -10.83
C ASN A 273 -1.04 -21.13 -9.65
N PHE A 274 -1.60 -20.03 -9.15
CA PHE A 274 -1.01 -19.19 -8.10
C PHE A 274 -1.74 -19.34 -6.76
N TYR A 275 -1.00 -19.72 -5.71
CA TYR A 275 -1.52 -20.00 -4.37
C TYR A 275 -0.83 -19.12 -3.32
N SER A 276 -1.59 -18.67 -2.33
CA SER A 276 -1.09 -17.79 -1.26
C SER A 276 -1.59 -18.26 0.11
N THR A 277 -1.01 -17.70 1.16
CA THR A 277 -1.65 -17.68 2.48
C THR A 277 -2.98 -16.93 2.44
N LEU A 278 -3.86 -17.25 3.39
CA LEU A 278 -5.21 -16.69 3.51
C LEU A 278 -5.14 -15.38 4.31
N ALA A 279 -6.04 -14.44 4.00
CA ALA A 279 -5.97 -13.09 4.54
C ALA A 279 -7.33 -12.40 4.51
N GLY A 280 -7.65 -11.65 5.56
CA GLY A 280 -8.89 -10.88 5.62
C GLY A 280 -8.84 -9.74 6.61
N PHE A 281 -9.87 -8.89 6.58
CA PHE A 281 -9.88 -7.65 7.35
C PHE A 281 -10.31 -7.88 8.79
N LEU A 282 -9.68 -7.15 9.71
CA LEU A 282 -10.11 -7.10 11.10
C LEU A 282 -11.47 -6.38 11.20
N GLU A 283 -12.45 -6.97 11.87
CA GLU A 283 -13.73 -6.31 12.13
C GLU A 283 -13.77 -5.56 13.47
N PRO A 284 -14.62 -4.53 13.61
CA PRO A 284 -14.80 -3.82 14.88
C PRO A 284 -15.23 -4.77 16.01
N GLY A 285 -14.44 -4.82 17.07
CA GLY A 285 -14.72 -5.65 18.25
C GLY A 285 -13.95 -6.97 18.28
N GLU A 286 -13.17 -7.27 17.25
CA GLU A 286 -12.34 -8.48 17.20
C GLU A 286 -10.92 -8.27 17.75
N SER A 287 -10.37 -9.33 18.35
CA SER A 287 -8.93 -9.48 18.46
C SER A 287 -8.34 -9.99 17.14
N PHE A 288 -7.01 -9.90 16.96
CA PHE A 288 -6.38 -10.48 15.77
C PHE A 288 -6.55 -12.00 15.73
N GLU A 289 -6.53 -12.66 16.89
CA GLU A 289 -6.70 -14.09 17.03
C GLU A 289 -8.12 -14.54 16.63
N ASP A 290 -9.14 -13.74 16.97
CA ASP A 290 -10.52 -14.01 16.59
C ASP A 290 -10.72 -13.79 15.08
N CYS A 291 -10.16 -12.71 14.53
CA CYS A 291 -10.16 -12.47 13.08
C CYS A 291 -9.48 -13.61 12.31
N VAL A 292 -8.31 -14.08 12.75
CA VAL A 292 -7.67 -15.27 12.14
C VAL A 292 -8.62 -16.47 12.16
N LYS A 293 -9.29 -16.76 13.27
CA LYS A 293 -10.20 -17.92 13.33
C LYS A 293 -11.42 -17.74 12.43
N ARG A 294 -12.02 -16.55 12.40
CA ARG A 294 -13.18 -16.24 11.57
C ARG A 294 -12.84 -16.37 10.09
N GLU A 295 -11.80 -15.66 9.63
CA GLU A 295 -11.40 -15.63 8.22
C GLU A 295 -11.08 -17.03 7.68
N ILE A 296 -10.38 -17.88 8.46
CA ILE A 296 -10.05 -19.23 7.99
C ILE A 296 -11.26 -20.16 7.96
N LEU A 297 -12.19 -19.98 8.90
CA LEU A 297 -13.45 -20.70 8.88
C LEU A 297 -14.31 -20.26 7.68
N GLU A 298 -14.37 -18.97 7.38
CA GLU A 298 -15.17 -18.41 6.27
C GLU A 298 -14.60 -18.78 4.89
N GLU A 299 -13.28 -18.67 4.67
CA GLU A 299 -12.68 -18.91 3.36
C GLU A 299 -12.44 -20.40 3.04
N ALA A 300 -12.08 -21.20 4.07
CA ALA A 300 -11.62 -22.57 3.89
C ALA A 300 -12.40 -23.62 4.69
N GLY A 301 -13.32 -23.21 5.58
CA GLY A 301 -14.10 -24.13 6.40
C GLY A 301 -13.29 -24.88 7.47
N VAL A 302 -12.07 -24.44 7.75
CA VAL A 302 -11.12 -25.13 8.63
C VAL A 302 -11.03 -24.41 9.98
N HIS A 303 -11.03 -25.17 11.07
CA HIS A 303 -10.78 -24.60 12.40
C HIS A 303 -9.28 -24.49 12.67
N VAL A 304 -8.87 -23.33 13.20
CA VAL A 304 -7.47 -23.05 13.54
C VAL A 304 -7.29 -22.75 15.03
N TYR A 305 -6.11 -23.09 15.53
CA TYR A 305 -5.66 -22.82 16.91
C TYR A 305 -4.17 -22.48 16.92
N ASN A 306 -3.61 -22.18 18.11
CA ASN A 306 -2.20 -21.80 18.28
C ASN A 306 -1.78 -20.63 17.37
N VAL A 307 -2.62 -19.59 17.33
CA VAL A 307 -2.38 -18.37 16.55
C VAL A 307 -1.21 -17.60 17.16
N ARG A 308 -0.17 -17.34 16.37
CA ARG A 308 1.07 -16.70 16.82
C ARG A 308 1.48 -15.61 15.83
N TYR A 309 1.75 -14.42 16.36
CA TYR A 309 2.25 -13.30 15.55
C TYR A 309 3.64 -13.60 14.96
N HIS A 310 3.82 -13.22 13.70
CA HIS A 310 5.07 -13.36 12.96
C HIS A 310 5.76 -12.00 12.74
N SER A 311 5.20 -11.19 11.84
CA SER A 311 5.71 -9.87 11.44
C SER A 311 4.57 -9.06 10.82
N ALA A 312 4.80 -7.81 10.43
CA ALA A 312 3.80 -6.98 9.75
C ALA A 312 4.41 -6.25 8.56
N GLN A 313 3.59 -5.94 7.56
CA GLN A 313 4.01 -5.22 6.36
C GLN A 313 2.98 -4.14 5.99
N PRO A 314 3.38 -2.88 5.83
CA PRO A 314 2.55 -1.86 5.19
C PRO A 314 2.16 -2.29 3.78
N TRP A 315 0.89 -2.11 3.42
CA TRP A 315 0.34 -2.50 2.13
C TRP A 315 -0.38 -1.31 1.51
N PRO A 316 0.32 -0.49 0.69
CA PRO A 316 -0.16 0.79 0.18
C PRO A 316 -1.12 0.60 -1.01
N TYR A 317 -2.12 -0.27 -0.88
CA TYR A 317 -3.09 -0.62 -1.92
C TYR A 317 -4.54 -0.70 -1.36
N PRO A 318 -5.12 0.42 -0.88
CA PRO A 318 -4.54 1.76 -0.85
C PRO A 318 -3.78 2.10 0.44
N SER A 319 -4.24 1.65 1.61
CA SER A 319 -3.65 1.99 2.92
C SER A 319 -4.01 0.96 3.99
N SER A 320 -3.39 -0.21 3.91
CA SER A 320 -3.57 -1.30 4.89
C SER A 320 -2.26 -1.65 5.60
N ILE A 321 -2.38 -2.36 6.71
CA ILE A 321 -1.28 -3.08 7.32
C ILE A 321 -1.61 -4.58 7.34
N MET A 322 -0.77 -5.37 6.69
CA MET A 322 -0.87 -6.83 6.72
C MET A 322 -0.15 -7.32 7.97
N VAL A 323 -0.89 -7.96 8.87
CA VAL A 323 -0.40 -8.50 10.13
C VAL A 323 -0.26 -10.01 9.97
N GLY A 324 0.98 -10.49 9.92
CA GLY A 324 1.33 -11.88 9.65
C GLY A 324 1.19 -12.76 10.89
N PHE A 325 0.51 -13.90 10.72
CA PHE A 325 0.32 -14.92 11.74
C PHE A 325 0.73 -16.30 11.25
N VAL A 326 0.98 -17.18 12.20
CA VAL A 326 1.05 -18.63 12.00
C VAL A 326 -0.04 -19.25 12.85
N ALA A 327 -0.79 -20.20 12.28
CA ALA A 327 -1.81 -20.96 12.99
C ALA A 327 -1.70 -22.45 12.66
N THR A 328 -2.31 -23.31 13.47
CA THR A 328 -2.30 -24.76 13.30
C THR A 328 -3.72 -25.26 13.02
N ALA A 329 -3.85 -26.24 12.13
CA ALA A 329 -5.11 -26.92 11.82
C ALA A 329 -4.91 -28.43 11.62
N ASP A 330 -5.97 -29.20 11.86
CA ASP A 330 -6.00 -30.63 11.55
C ASP A 330 -6.14 -30.84 10.04
N VAL A 331 -5.21 -31.59 9.46
CA VAL A 331 -5.19 -31.94 8.02
C VAL A 331 -6.39 -32.80 7.59
N ASN A 332 -7.06 -33.45 8.55
CA ASN A 332 -8.22 -34.30 8.30
C ASN A 332 -9.55 -33.52 8.26
N GLU A 333 -9.56 -32.24 8.67
CA GLU A 333 -10.74 -31.40 8.51
C GLU A 333 -11.05 -31.17 7.02
N PRO A 334 -12.33 -31.22 6.62
CA PRO A 334 -12.72 -31.00 5.23
C PRO A 334 -12.52 -29.53 4.84
N ILE A 335 -11.82 -29.31 3.74
CA ILE A 335 -11.69 -27.99 3.13
C ILE A 335 -12.98 -27.63 2.38
N ARG A 336 -13.51 -26.44 2.62
CA ARG A 336 -14.73 -25.88 2.01
C ARG A 336 -14.48 -24.47 1.52
N THR A 337 -14.58 -24.23 0.22
CA THR A 337 -14.37 -22.92 -0.43
C THR A 337 -15.68 -22.26 -0.89
N ASP A 338 -16.82 -22.83 -0.49
CA ASP A 338 -18.16 -22.40 -0.93
C ASP A 338 -18.91 -21.52 0.09
N LEU A 339 -18.33 -21.29 1.28
CA LEU A 339 -18.97 -20.53 2.36
C LEU A 339 -19.06 -19.04 2.03
N ASP A 340 -17.94 -18.39 1.71
CA ASP A 340 -17.89 -17.00 1.25
C ASP A 340 -17.74 -16.85 -0.28
N ASN A 341 -17.37 -17.94 -0.95
CA ASN A 341 -17.10 -18.02 -2.39
C ASN A 341 -15.94 -17.14 -2.88
N GLU A 342 -14.95 -16.81 -2.05
CA GLU A 342 -13.77 -16.06 -2.47
C GLU A 342 -12.70 -16.95 -3.13
N LEU A 343 -12.46 -18.13 -2.53
CA LEU A 343 -11.50 -19.11 -3.04
C LEU A 343 -12.10 -19.96 -4.15
N ALA A 344 -11.32 -20.21 -5.20
CA ALA A 344 -11.61 -21.22 -6.21
C ALA A 344 -11.10 -22.60 -5.76
N ASP A 345 -10.04 -22.63 -4.97
CA ASP A 345 -9.39 -23.86 -4.50
C ASP A 345 -8.59 -23.58 -3.22
N ALA A 346 -8.41 -24.61 -2.38
CA ALA A 346 -7.54 -24.58 -1.22
C ALA A 346 -7.00 -25.98 -0.94
N ARG A 347 -5.69 -26.10 -0.71
CA ARG A 347 -5.01 -27.40 -0.65
C ARG A 347 -3.84 -27.40 0.34
N TRP A 348 -3.63 -28.56 0.96
CA TRP A 348 -2.43 -28.84 1.74
C TRP A 348 -1.25 -29.18 0.83
N TYR A 349 -0.13 -28.48 1.00
CA TYR A 349 1.12 -28.72 0.29
C TYR A 349 2.21 -29.18 1.26
N THR A 350 3.01 -30.17 0.85
CA THR A 350 4.15 -30.62 1.66
C THR A 350 5.29 -29.63 1.61
N ARG A 351 6.17 -29.70 2.61
CA ARG A 351 7.39 -28.90 2.68
C ARG A 351 8.27 -29.04 1.43
N GLU A 352 8.40 -30.26 0.91
CA GLU A 352 9.20 -30.58 -0.28
C GLU A 352 8.61 -29.91 -1.52
N GLN A 353 7.28 -29.93 -1.68
CA GLN A 353 6.60 -29.26 -2.80
C GLN A 353 6.83 -27.75 -2.75
N VAL A 354 6.70 -27.14 -1.57
CA VAL A 354 6.94 -25.70 -1.41
C VAL A 354 8.40 -25.33 -1.66
N LEU A 355 9.35 -26.11 -1.15
CA LEU A 355 10.78 -25.90 -1.41
C LEU A 355 11.12 -26.03 -2.91
N SER A 356 10.51 -26.98 -3.61
CA SER A 356 10.64 -27.11 -5.06
C SER A 356 10.19 -25.84 -5.78
N VAL A 357 9.06 -25.26 -5.39
CA VAL A 357 8.55 -24.00 -5.98
C VAL A 357 9.47 -22.82 -5.64
N LEU A 358 9.89 -22.67 -4.38
CA LEU A 358 10.77 -21.56 -3.97
C LEU A 358 12.13 -21.58 -4.67
N ASN A 359 12.64 -22.76 -5.01
CA ASN A 359 13.90 -22.94 -5.74
C ASN A 359 13.75 -22.83 -7.27
N HIS A 360 12.52 -22.76 -7.78
CA HIS A 360 12.25 -22.62 -9.21
C HIS A 360 12.31 -21.16 -9.66
N ALA A 361 12.92 -20.89 -10.81
CA ALA A 361 13.10 -19.52 -11.33
C ALA A 361 11.76 -18.76 -11.47
N ASP A 362 10.72 -19.46 -11.90
CA ASP A 362 9.37 -18.91 -12.07
C ASP A 362 8.40 -19.18 -10.91
N GLY A 363 8.84 -19.85 -9.85
CA GLY A 363 7.97 -20.22 -8.74
C GLY A 363 7.46 -19.04 -7.92
N THR A 364 8.19 -17.92 -7.93
CA THR A 364 7.84 -16.67 -7.23
C THR A 364 7.71 -15.45 -8.16
N ASN A 365 7.93 -15.64 -9.45
CA ASN A 365 8.00 -14.55 -10.42
C ASN A 365 6.59 -14.20 -10.94
N ILE A 366 6.19 -12.94 -10.77
CA ILE A 366 4.98 -12.37 -11.36
C ILE A 366 5.40 -11.34 -12.40
N SER A 367 4.98 -11.52 -13.65
CA SER A 367 5.30 -10.60 -14.74
C SER A 367 4.52 -9.28 -14.60
N ARG A 368 5.02 -8.20 -15.24
CA ARG A 368 4.30 -6.91 -15.28
C ARG A 368 2.90 -7.03 -15.88
N ARG A 369 2.74 -7.90 -16.89
CA ARG A 369 1.44 -8.15 -17.53
C ARG A 369 0.47 -8.83 -16.57
N GLU A 370 0.96 -9.72 -15.72
CA GLU A 370 0.14 -10.35 -14.68
C GLU A 370 -0.22 -9.39 -13.55
N TYR A 371 0.71 -8.55 -13.09
CA TYR A 371 0.37 -7.48 -12.14
C TYR A 371 -0.72 -6.56 -12.67
N LYS A 372 -0.64 -6.17 -13.94
CA LYS A 372 -1.69 -5.39 -14.59
C LYS A 372 -3.03 -6.13 -14.59
N ARG A 373 -3.06 -7.40 -14.98
CA ARG A 373 -4.31 -8.21 -14.97
C ARG A 373 -4.90 -8.35 -13.57
N ILE A 374 -4.05 -8.56 -12.55
CA ILE A 374 -4.47 -8.60 -11.15
C ILE A 374 -5.10 -7.28 -10.75
N ASP A 375 -4.46 -6.16 -11.10
CA ASP A 375 -4.99 -4.83 -10.81
C ASP A 375 -6.32 -4.56 -11.52
N ASP A 376 -6.42 -4.88 -12.81
CA ASP A 376 -7.65 -4.76 -13.61
C ASP A 376 -8.79 -5.60 -12.99
N ASN A 377 -8.50 -6.82 -12.53
CA ASN A 377 -9.46 -7.71 -11.87
C ASN A 377 -9.90 -7.20 -10.48
N ILE A 378 -8.98 -6.63 -9.69
CA ILE A 378 -9.27 -6.10 -8.35
C ILE A 378 -10.09 -4.81 -8.45
N ASN A 379 -9.71 -3.92 -9.37
CA ASN A 379 -10.34 -2.60 -9.53
C ASN A 379 -11.57 -2.62 -10.47
N GLY A 380 -12.01 -3.80 -10.92
CA GLY A 380 -13.19 -3.96 -11.76
C GLY A 380 -13.07 -3.35 -13.17
N GLN A 381 -11.85 -3.15 -13.67
CA GLN A 381 -11.59 -2.68 -15.04
C GLN A 381 -11.55 -3.84 -16.05
N SER A 382 -12.39 -4.85 -15.88
CA SER A 382 -12.61 -5.88 -16.89
C SER A 382 -13.42 -5.30 -18.07
N ASN A 383 -12.70 -4.74 -19.05
CA ASN A 383 -13.18 -4.40 -20.39
C ASN A 383 -14.52 -3.65 -20.48
N VAL A 384 -14.52 -2.34 -20.18
CA VAL A 384 -15.46 -1.41 -20.85
C VAL A 384 -14.94 -1.17 -22.27
N VAL A 385 -14.99 -2.21 -23.11
CA VAL A 385 -15.02 -2.01 -24.56
C VAL A 385 -16.45 -1.60 -24.87
N ASN A 386 -16.60 -0.33 -25.23
CA ASN A 386 -17.83 0.30 -25.68
C ASN A 386 -18.41 -0.49 -26.88
N LYS A 387 -19.24 -1.52 -26.62
CA LYS A 387 -20.10 -2.15 -27.64
C LYS A 387 -21.41 -1.39 -27.70
N ASN A 388 -21.38 -0.21 -28.30
CA ASN A 388 -22.59 0.39 -28.86
C ASN A 388 -23.00 -0.44 -30.08
N GLY A 389 -23.91 -1.39 -29.87
CA GLY A 389 -24.75 -2.00 -30.89
C GLY A 389 -26.16 -2.10 -30.32
N PRO A 390 -27.22 -1.86 -31.12
CA PRO A 390 -28.59 -1.86 -30.60
C PRO A 390 -28.96 -3.28 -30.13
N PRO A 391 -29.84 -3.41 -29.12
CA PRO A 391 -30.24 -4.71 -28.61
C PRO A 391 -31.01 -5.48 -29.69
N PRO A 392 -30.73 -6.78 -29.92
CA PRO A 392 -31.64 -7.61 -30.68
C PRO A 392 -32.89 -7.88 -29.85
N THR A 393 -34.03 -7.69 -30.50
CA THR A 393 -35.40 -7.92 -30.04
C THR A 393 -35.63 -9.34 -29.53
N GLU A 394 -36.48 -9.43 -28.50
CA GLU A 394 -37.02 -10.66 -27.92
C GLU A 394 -37.66 -11.58 -28.97
N GLY A 395 -37.43 -12.89 -28.82
CA GLY A 395 -38.12 -13.95 -29.55
C GLY A 395 -38.07 -15.24 -28.74
N ALA A 396 -39.21 -15.61 -28.16
CA ALA A 396 -39.44 -16.84 -27.44
C ALA A 396 -39.22 -18.09 -28.33
N GLY A 397 -38.68 -19.17 -27.76
CA GLY A 397 -38.55 -20.46 -28.43
C GLY A 397 -38.03 -21.55 -27.50
N ALA A 398 -38.77 -22.66 -27.43
CA ALA A 398 -38.65 -23.73 -26.45
C ALA A 398 -37.45 -24.69 -26.64
N GLN A 399 -37.14 -25.40 -25.54
CA GLN A 399 -36.64 -26.78 -25.41
C GLN A 399 -35.91 -27.45 -26.58
N ALA A 400 -34.69 -27.94 -26.33
CA ALA A 400 -34.33 -29.35 -26.57
C ALA A 400 -33.01 -29.71 -25.88
N ALA A 401 -33.03 -30.82 -25.15
CA ALA A 401 -31.85 -31.52 -24.67
C ALA A 401 -31.15 -32.24 -25.83
N SER A 402 -29.81 -32.20 -25.88
CA SER A 402 -29.02 -33.21 -26.56
C SER A 402 -27.68 -33.42 -25.84
N THR A 403 -27.56 -34.60 -25.27
CA THR A 403 -26.31 -35.28 -24.89
C THR A 403 -25.31 -35.32 -26.05
N GLN A 404 -24.08 -34.90 -25.81
CA GLN A 404 -22.91 -35.37 -26.56
C GLN A 404 -21.80 -35.74 -25.59
N GLU A 405 -21.62 -37.05 -25.46
CA GLU A 405 -20.38 -37.68 -25.00
C GLU A 405 -19.25 -37.28 -25.96
N ALA A 406 -18.14 -36.77 -25.43
CA ALA A 406 -16.91 -36.59 -26.16
C ALA A 406 -15.80 -37.35 -25.46
N SER A 407 -15.27 -38.32 -26.20
CA SER A 407 -14.26 -39.31 -25.84
C SER A 407 -12.98 -38.73 -25.26
N ALA A 408 -12.49 -39.35 -24.19
CA ALA A 408 -11.12 -39.24 -23.72
C ALA A 408 -10.15 -39.82 -24.75
N ALA A 409 -9.36 -38.94 -25.39
CA ALA A 409 -8.15 -39.31 -26.09
C ALA A 409 -6.96 -38.74 -25.32
N SER A 410 -6.11 -39.63 -24.82
CA SER A 410 -4.88 -39.32 -24.10
C SER A 410 -3.88 -38.60 -25.01
N ALA A 411 -3.78 -37.28 -24.88
CA ALA A 411 -2.60 -36.55 -25.34
C ALA A 411 -1.46 -36.79 -24.35
N GLY A 412 -0.35 -37.35 -24.82
CA GLY A 412 0.89 -37.43 -24.04
C GLY A 412 1.37 -36.02 -23.64
N PRO A 413 2.19 -35.90 -22.58
CA PRO A 413 2.61 -34.61 -22.07
C PRO A 413 3.40 -33.83 -23.12
N ASP A 414 2.95 -32.61 -23.35
CA ASP A 414 3.59 -31.60 -24.19
C ASP A 414 5.00 -31.29 -23.61
N PRO A 415 6.10 -31.47 -24.37
CA PRO A 415 7.46 -31.32 -23.85
C PRO A 415 7.81 -29.90 -23.35
N GLU A 416 7.02 -28.87 -23.68
CA GLU A 416 7.16 -27.52 -23.10
C GLU A 416 6.62 -27.40 -21.65
N LYS A 417 5.79 -28.34 -21.18
CA LYS A 417 5.26 -28.33 -19.80
C LYS A 417 6.21 -28.90 -18.75
N ALA A 418 7.38 -29.41 -19.14
CA ALA A 418 8.28 -30.13 -18.24
C ALA A 418 9.06 -29.21 -17.26
N ASP A 419 9.09 -27.90 -17.51
CA ASP A 419 9.84 -26.91 -16.72
C ASP A 419 8.93 -25.87 -16.03
N GLU A 420 7.63 -26.16 -15.88
CA GLU A 420 6.73 -25.32 -15.09
C GLU A 420 6.76 -25.73 -13.60
N PRO A 421 6.74 -24.77 -12.66
CA PRO A 421 6.67 -25.09 -11.25
C PRO A 421 5.32 -25.74 -10.91
N LEU A 422 5.31 -26.64 -9.90
CA LEU A 422 4.10 -27.36 -9.44
C LEU A 422 2.90 -26.42 -9.18
N PHE A 423 3.20 -25.23 -8.70
CA PHE A 423 2.34 -24.06 -8.55
C PHE A 423 3.26 -22.84 -8.33
N ARG A 424 2.68 -21.64 -8.22
CA ARG A 424 3.42 -20.41 -7.93
C ARG A 424 2.96 -19.81 -6.61
N VAL A 425 3.86 -19.13 -5.92
CA VAL A 425 3.59 -18.44 -4.65
C VAL A 425 4.00 -16.97 -4.73
N PRO A 426 3.51 -16.11 -3.83
CA PRO A 426 3.93 -14.71 -3.78
C PRO A 426 5.45 -14.54 -3.63
N PRO A 427 6.03 -13.46 -4.20
CA PRO A 427 7.45 -13.17 -4.06
C PRO A 427 7.82 -12.83 -2.61
N LEU A 428 9.11 -12.98 -2.28
CA LEU A 428 9.67 -12.66 -0.95
C LEU A 428 9.61 -11.17 -0.59
N THR A 429 9.21 -10.31 -1.53
CA THR A 429 8.88 -8.90 -1.25
C THR A 429 7.51 -8.72 -0.60
N THR A 430 6.70 -9.78 -0.54
CA THR A 430 5.39 -9.80 0.13
C THR A 430 5.46 -10.64 1.40
N ILE A 431 4.70 -10.26 2.42
CA ILE A 431 4.63 -10.98 3.69
C ILE A 431 4.12 -12.42 3.52
N ALA A 432 3.24 -12.68 2.55
CA ALA A 432 2.81 -14.03 2.20
C ALA A 432 3.99 -14.90 1.75
N GLY A 433 4.82 -14.39 0.83
CA GLY A 433 6.03 -15.08 0.38
C GLY A 433 7.04 -15.30 1.50
N VAL A 434 7.20 -14.32 2.40
CA VAL A 434 8.04 -14.44 3.60
C VAL A 434 7.51 -15.54 4.53
N LEU A 435 6.22 -15.54 4.85
CA LEU A 435 5.59 -16.57 5.69
C LEU A 435 5.77 -17.98 5.11
N ILE A 436 5.52 -18.16 3.81
CA ILE A 436 5.69 -19.45 3.12
C ILE A 436 7.16 -19.89 3.16
N SER A 437 8.09 -18.98 2.89
CA SER A 437 9.53 -19.28 2.92
C SER A 437 10.03 -19.61 4.33
N ASP A 438 9.66 -18.80 5.33
CA ASP A 438 10.07 -19.01 6.70
C ASP A 438 9.49 -20.31 7.25
N TRP A 439 8.25 -20.66 6.87
CA TRP A 439 7.71 -21.98 7.15
C TRP A 439 8.61 -23.05 6.55
N ALA A 440 8.80 -23.05 5.22
CA ALA A 440 9.46 -24.09 4.45
C ALA A 440 10.91 -24.36 4.88
N HIS A 441 11.61 -23.31 5.33
CA HIS A 441 12.98 -23.40 5.84
C HIS A 441 13.09 -23.56 7.37
N GLY A 442 11.97 -23.71 8.08
CA GLY A 442 11.97 -23.95 9.53
C GLY A 442 12.38 -22.73 10.37
N ARG A 443 12.12 -21.51 9.86
CA ARG A 443 12.46 -20.22 10.50
C ARG A 443 11.31 -19.60 11.30
N PHE A 444 10.20 -20.32 11.48
CA PHE A 444 9.10 -19.83 12.31
C PHE A 444 9.54 -19.58 13.76
N PRO A 445 8.98 -18.56 14.42
CA PRO A 445 9.27 -18.29 15.82
C PRO A 445 9.01 -19.56 16.66
N ALA A 446 9.90 -19.86 17.60
CA ALA A 446 9.69 -20.96 18.53
C ALA A 446 8.38 -20.78 19.31
N SER A 447 7.68 -21.88 19.59
CA SER A 447 6.51 -21.83 20.48
C SER A 447 6.96 -21.37 21.88
N PRO A 448 6.25 -20.43 22.53
CA PRO A 448 6.56 -20.02 23.90
C PRO A 448 6.60 -21.20 24.88
N ASN A 449 5.90 -22.30 24.56
CA ASN A 449 5.77 -23.49 25.43
C ASN A 449 6.90 -24.53 25.26
N ALA A 450 7.99 -24.21 24.57
CA ALA A 450 9.12 -25.15 24.45
C ALA A 450 9.95 -25.29 25.76
N ASN A 451 9.65 -24.52 26.81
CA ASN A 451 10.39 -24.50 28.09
C ASN A 451 9.50 -24.34 29.34
N LEU A 452 8.24 -24.83 29.33
CA LEU A 452 7.44 -24.94 30.55
C LEU A 452 7.09 -26.39 30.85
#